data_AF-A0A077LKB6-F1
#
_entry.id   AF-A0A077LKB6-F1
#
_cell.length_a   1.000
_cell.length_b   1.000
_cell.length_c   1.000
_cell.angle_alpha   90.00
_cell.angle_beta   90.00
_cell.angle_gamma   90.00
#
_symmetry.space_group_name_H-M   'P 1'
#
loop_
_entity.id
_entity.type
_entity.pdbx_description
1 polymer ?
#
loop_
_entity_poly.entity_id
_entity_poly.type
_entity_poly.pdbx_seq_one_letter_code
_entity_poly.pdbx_strand_id
1 'polypeptide(L)'
;MNMNLKRLLSTGVIVGMSWLACHTSAAAPSPRTTGTIAFYYPDGSAQCSYPIATGEHLFYDQNCRSLADGSTFQLRNAPSATRITFKNRISSGTVYATTEILTIKEPTTTDKIVIADLRTLPPGRVAAPGVRFTHYWSAPSAPSQSITQLIIDVSPEQAATLAEPKLTLAGANGANHCTLEFKTAEYRFEDGDPCKNDEAVGIELEHAPSASNILLTDDDAVSGTPGCTTDNPGNYFWIMLRTIKEDVSVPPIDLDDIIATPRGSVVAPGVQVIDYYQNPAGSTPKRRTSCVKIEVDAPVPSVPLPRP
;
A
#
# COMPACT_ATOMS: atom_id res chain seq x y z
N MET A 1 22.66 28.34 85.49
CA MET A 1 22.96 27.01 86.07
C MET A 1 22.17 26.00 85.24
N ASN A 2 22.84 25.21 84.41
CA ASN A 2 23.19 23.79 84.68
C ASN A 2 21.99 23.00 85.19
N MET A 3 21.52 21.88 84.64
CA MET A 3 22.07 20.83 83.78
C MET A 3 20.82 20.02 83.35
N ASN A 4 20.65 19.63 82.08
CA ASN A 4 21.06 18.33 81.54
C ASN A 4 20.03 17.19 81.74
N LEU A 5 19.78 16.45 80.64
CA LEU A 5 19.65 15.00 80.58
C LEU A 5 18.26 14.31 80.46
N LYS A 6 17.94 13.98 79.19
CA LYS A 6 17.47 12.68 78.63
C LYS A 6 16.11 12.08 79.03
N ARG A 7 15.28 11.82 78.00
CA ARG A 7 14.82 10.49 77.46
C ARG A 7 13.46 10.68 76.76
N LEU A 8 13.34 10.52 75.44
CA LEU A 8 13.28 9.30 74.61
C LEU A 8 11.84 8.83 74.35
N LEU A 9 11.57 8.53 73.06
CA LEU A 9 10.44 7.79 72.45
C LEU A 9 9.20 8.65 72.17
N SER A 10 8.56 8.62 70.99
CA SER A 10 8.54 7.61 69.93
C SER A 10 8.09 8.22 68.59
N THR A 11 8.95 8.02 67.59
CA THR A 11 8.66 7.66 66.18
C THR A 11 7.22 7.72 65.67
N GLY A 12 7.01 8.62 64.70
CA GLY A 12 5.96 8.54 63.68
C GLY A 12 6.48 9.15 62.38
N VAL A 13 7.40 8.47 61.70
CA VAL A 13 7.86 8.87 60.36
C VAL A 13 6.86 8.33 59.35
N ILE A 14 6.07 9.23 58.77
CA ILE A 14 5.30 8.94 57.56
C ILE A 14 6.32 8.91 56.42
N VAL A 15 6.68 7.69 55.99
CA VAL A 15 7.40 7.49 54.73
C VAL A 15 6.40 7.75 53.62
N GLY A 16 6.36 8.99 53.13
CA GLY A 16 5.80 9.28 51.83
C GLY A 16 6.69 8.63 50.77
N MET A 17 6.28 7.45 50.28
CA MET A 17 6.83 6.89 49.04
C MET A 17 6.38 7.80 47.90
N SER A 18 7.14 8.85 47.65
CA SER A 18 7.15 9.52 46.35
C SER A 18 7.68 8.51 45.35
N TRP A 19 6.76 7.89 44.60
CA TRP A 19 7.10 7.20 43.37
C TRP A 19 7.75 8.23 42.44
N LEU A 20 9.09 8.24 42.39
CA LEU A 20 9.78 8.71 41.20
C LEU A 20 9.34 7.74 40.09
N ALA A 21 8.30 8.14 39.36
CA ALA A 21 8.08 7.62 38.03
C ALA A 21 9.34 7.96 37.23
N CYS A 22 10.23 6.98 37.12
CA CYS A 22 11.28 6.98 36.13
C CYS A 22 10.54 7.03 34.80
N HIS A 23 10.35 8.23 34.25
CA HIS A 23 10.00 8.39 32.86
C HIS A 23 11.19 7.82 32.10
N THR A 24 11.10 6.54 31.77
CA THR A 24 11.71 6.02 30.56
C THR A 24 11.17 6.92 29.46
N SER A 25 11.94 7.94 29.08
CA SER A 25 11.79 8.54 27.77
C SER A 25 11.82 7.38 26.81
N ALA A 26 10.65 6.99 26.31
CA ALA A 26 10.58 6.18 25.11
C ALA A 26 11.49 6.91 24.13
N ALA A 27 12.56 6.23 23.73
CA ALA A 27 13.42 6.74 22.68
C ALA A 27 12.46 7.15 21.55
N ALA A 28 12.56 8.42 21.12
CA ALA A 28 11.86 8.84 19.92
C ALA A 28 12.12 7.77 18.86
N PRO A 29 11.09 7.30 18.13
CA PRO A 29 11.29 6.29 17.11
C PRO A 29 12.44 6.78 16.22
N SER A 30 13.50 5.95 16.10
CA SER A 30 14.60 6.24 15.20
C SER A 30 14.01 6.64 13.85
N PRO A 31 14.47 7.74 13.22
CA PRO A 31 13.94 8.13 11.93
C PRO A 31 14.09 6.93 11.00
N ARG A 32 12.94 6.39 10.54
CA ARG A 32 12.93 5.41 9.45
C ARG A 32 13.82 5.98 8.36
N THR A 33 14.76 5.17 7.89
CA THR A 33 15.68 5.57 6.82
C THR A 33 14.86 6.09 5.65
N THR A 34 14.89 7.40 5.43
CA THR A 34 14.35 8.03 4.24
C THR A 34 15.02 7.35 3.05
N GLY A 35 14.24 6.63 2.24
CA GLY A 35 14.77 5.98 1.04
C GLY A 35 15.47 6.97 0.11
N THR A 36 16.12 6.50 -0.93
CA THR A 36 16.77 7.38 -1.91
C THR A 36 16.42 6.97 -3.33
N ILE A 37 16.26 7.96 -4.21
CA ILE A 37 16.36 7.78 -5.66
C ILE A 37 17.70 8.32 -6.14
N ALA A 38 18.48 7.47 -6.80
CA ALA A 38 19.77 7.83 -7.37
C ALA A 38 19.70 7.80 -8.90
N PHE A 39 20.35 8.75 -9.55
CA PHE A 39 20.43 8.89 -11.00
C PHE A 39 21.85 8.65 -11.51
N TYR A 40 21.92 8.07 -12.70
CA TYR A 40 23.17 7.73 -13.36
C TYR A 40 23.12 8.16 -14.81
N TYR A 41 24.27 8.58 -15.31
CA TYR A 41 24.49 8.84 -16.74
C TYR A 41 24.35 7.56 -17.57
N PRO A 42 24.20 7.67 -18.91
CA PRO A 42 24.12 6.50 -19.79
C PRO A 42 25.33 5.55 -19.72
N ASP A 43 26.51 6.05 -19.34
CA ASP A 43 27.71 5.23 -19.11
C ASP A 43 27.70 4.49 -17.75
N GLY A 44 26.64 4.69 -16.96
CA GLY A 44 26.44 4.10 -15.64
C GLY A 44 27.10 4.85 -14.48
N SER A 45 27.83 5.93 -14.73
CA SER A 45 28.44 6.75 -13.68
C SER A 45 27.39 7.51 -12.87
N ALA A 46 27.64 7.67 -11.56
CA ALA A 46 26.70 8.34 -10.66
C ALA A 46 26.62 9.84 -10.98
N GLN A 47 25.41 10.39 -10.94
CA GLN A 47 25.18 11.80 -11.19
C GLN A 47 24.71 12.52 -9.94
N CYS A 48 23.56 12.13 -9.40
CA CYS A 48 22.93 12.79 -8.27
C CYS A 48 21.99 11.82 -7.55
N SER A 49 21.58 12.16 -6.33
CA SER A 49 20.57 11.42 -5.58
C SER A 49 19.72 12.33 -4.75
N TYR A 50 18.45 11.98 -4.59
CA TYR A 50 17.50 12.69 -3.75
C TYR A 50 16.94 11.74 -2.69
N PRO A 51 16.65 12.23 -1.46
CA PRO A 51 15.84 11.47 -0.53
C PRO A 51 14.45 11.26 -1.13
N ILE A 52 13.83 10.12 -0.84
CA ILE A 52 12.42 9.86 -1.11
C ILE A 52 11.62 10.62 -0.06
N ALA A 53 11.29 11.86 -0.38
CA ALA A 53 10.45 12.73 0.41
C ALA A 53 9.58 13.56 -0.55
N THR A 54 8.35 13.87 -0.14
CA THR A 54 7.43 14.64 -0.99
C THR A 54 8.04 16.00 -1.34
N GLY A 55 8.13 16.29 -2.64
CA GLY A 55 8.80 17.49 -3.12
C GLY A 55 9.00 17.53 -4.63
N GLU A 56 9.40 18.71 -5.10
CA GLU A 56 9.78 18.99 -6.49
C GLU A 56 11.27 19.32 -6.54
N HIS A 57 11.98 18.72 -7.50
CA HIS A 57 13.41 18.93 -7.73
C HIS A 57 13.66 19.29 -9.19
N LEU A 58 14.36 20.39 -9.43
CA LEU A 58 14.71 20.86 -10.77
C LEU A 58 16.17 20.56 -11.06
N PHE A 59 16.46 19.87 -12.17
CA PHE A 59 17.83 19.50 -12.57
C PHE A 59 18.60 20.63 -13.27
N TYR A 60 18.23 21.87 -12.97
CA TYR A 60 18.96 23.07 -13.38
C TYR A 60 19.68 23.72 -12.21
N ASP A 61 19.43 23.24 -10.98
CA ASP A 61 20.19 23.62 -9.80
C ASP A 61 21.53 22.85 -9.75
N GLN A 62 22.49 23.34 -8.96
CA GLN A 62 23.89 22.89 -9.00
C GLN A 62 24.13 21.41 -8.65
N ASN A 63 23.09 20.65 -8.31
CA ASN A 63 23.20 19.31 -7.74
C ASN A 63 22.87 18.17 -8.71
N CYS A 64 22.06 18.44 -9.75
CA CYS A 64 21.78 17.45 -10.79
C CYS A 64 21.66 18.12 -12.15
N ARG A 65 22.17 17.49 -13.21
CA ARG A 65 22.00 17.97 -14.60
C ARG A 65 20.80 17.30 -15.25
N SER A 66 20.28 17.88 -16.33
CA SER A 66 19.25 17.22 -17.13
C SER A 66 19.69 15.81 -17.55
N LEU A 67 18.77 14.85 -17.43
CA LEU A 67 19.01 13.47 -17.82
C LEU A 67 18.73 13.33 -19.30
N ALA A 68 19.72 12.87 -20.05
CA ALA A 68 19.53 12.49 -21.45
C ALA A 68 18.78 11.15 -21.56
N ASP A 69 18.30 10.85 -22.76
CA ASP A 69 17.79 9.51 -23.06
C ASP A 69 18.89 8.47 -22.81
N GLY A 70 18.51 7.33 -22.22
CA GLY A 70 19.46 6.29 -21.76
C GLY A 70 19.98 6.48 -20.34
N SER A 71 19.70 7.61 -19.68
CA SER A 71 19.99 7.75 -18.24
C SER A 71 19.15 6.77 -17.42
N THR A 72 19.69 6.35 -16.29
CA THR A 72 19.04 5.36 -15.42
C THR A 72 18.77 5.92 -14.03
N PHE A 73 17.83 5.30 -13.31
CA PHE A 73 17.61 5.55 -11.90
C PHE A 73 17.60 4.26 -11.09
N GLN A 74 17.90 4.36 -9.80
CA GLN A 74 17.82 3.28 -8.83
C GLN A 74 17.05 3.76 -7.61
N LEU A 75 16.11 2.94 -7.13
CA LEU A 75 15.46 3.14 -5.83
C LEU A 75 16.16 2.31 -4.76
N ARG A 76 16.34 2.89 -3.58
CA ARG A 76 16.81 2.19 -2.38
C ARG A 76 15.89 2.53 -1.23
N ASN A 77 15.32 1.50 -0.62
CA ASN A 77 14.40 1.63 0.51
C ASN A 77 13.27 2.64 0.26
N ALA A 78 12.77 2.76 -0.97
CA ALA A 78 11.68 3.68 -1.28
C ALA A 78 10.37 3.11 -0.69
N PRO A 79 9.57 3.90 0.05
CA PRO A 79 8.28 3.44 0.53
C PRO A 79 7.37 3.01 -0.62
N SER A 80 6.48 2.07 -0.37
CA SER A 80 5.39 1.69 -1.27
C SER A 80 4.43 2.87 -1.49
N ALA A 81 3.66 2.81 -2.58
CA ALA A 81 2.77 3.84 -3.10
C ALA A 81 3.40 5.24 -3.29
N THR A 82 4.73 5.33 -3.35
CA THR A 82 5.44 6.53 -3.74
C THR A 82 5.26 6.74 -5.23
N ARG A 83 4.61 7.85 -5.58
CA ARG A 83 4.48 8.30 -6.96
C ARG A 83 5.72 9.10 -7.33
N ILE A 84 6.39 8.71 -8.40
CA ILE A 84 7.58 9.39 -8.91
C ILE A 84 7.30 9.82 -10.34
N THR A 85 7.38 11.12 -10.57
CA THR A 85 7.11 11.74 -11.85
C THR A 85 8.37 12.39 -12.42
N PHE A 86 8.75 11.98 -13.62
CA PHE A 86 9.81 12.58 -14.41
C PHE A 86 9.18 13.52 -15.44
N LYS A 87 9.63 14.77 -15.48
CA LYS A 87 9.13 15.78 -16.42
C LYS A 87 10.26 16.33 -17.29
N ASN A 88 9.94 16.53 -18.56
CA ASN A 88 10.66 17.48 -19.40
C ASN A 88 9.95 18.83 -19.30
N ARG A 89 10.52 19.73 -18.51
CA ARG A 89 10.06 21.10 -18.31
C ARG A 89 11.16 22.08 -18.72
N ILE A 90 10.86 23.02 -19.60
CA ILE A 90 11.81 24.09 -19.97
C ILE A 90 11.75 25.25 -18.96
N SER A 91 12.70 26.18 -19.05
CA SER A 91 12.82 27.33 -18.14
C SER A 91 11.59 28.24 -18.09
N SER A 92 10.78 28.30 -19.17
CA SER A 92 9.50 29.03 -19.16
C SER A 92 8.41 28.34 -18.34
N GLY A 93 8.67 27.15 -17.82
CA GLY A 93 7.73 26.34 -17.06
C GLY A 93 6.89 25.38 -17.89
N THR A 94 6.96 25.44 -19.22
CA THR A 94 6.22 24.56 -20.14
C THR A 94 6.70 23.12 -20.03
N VAL A 95 5.76 22.18 -19.90
CA VAL A 95 6.02 20.74 -19.83
C VAL A 95 5.78 20.09 -21.19
N TYR A 96 6.78 19.40 -21.73
CA TYR A 96 6.72 18.70 -23.03
C TYR A 96 6.54 17.20 -22.92
N ALA A 97 6.94 16.60 -21.80
CA ALA A 97 6.77 15.19 -21.56
C ALA A 97 6.65 14.90 -20.06
N THR A 98 5.87 13.88 -19.72
CA THR A 98 5.70 13.36 -18.38
C THR A 98 5.78 11.84 -18.42
N THR A 99 6.57 11.25 -17.53
CA THR A 99 6.64 9.81 -17.27
C THR A 99 6.38 9.59 -15.78
N GLU A 100 5.45 8.72 -15.42
CA GLU A 100 5.09 8.44 -14.03
C GLU A 100 5.25 6.96 -13.72
N ILE A 101 5.79 6.69 -12.54
CA ILE A 101 5.87 5.37 -11.93
C ILE A 101 5.30 5.40 -10.52
N LEU A 102 4.93 4.23 -10.02
CA LEU A 102 4.47 4.00 -8.66
C LEU A 102 5.29 2.87 -8.04
N THR A 103 5.83 3.06 -6.85
CA THR A 103 6.35 1.95 -6.06
C THR A 103 5.18 1.09 -5.56
N ILE A 104 5.34 -0.22 -5.66
CA ILE A 104 4.29 -1.19 -5.30
C ILE A 104 4.83 -2.24 -4.31
N LYS A 105 5.95 -1.93 -3.65
CA LYS A 105 6.64 -2.81 -2.70
C LYS A 105 7.15 -2.05 -1.49
N GLU A 106 7.05 -2.64 -0.30
CA GLU A 106 7.53 -2.03 0.96
C GLU A 106 8.67 -2.86 1.58
N PRO A 107 9.92 -2.36 1.58
CA PRO A 107 10.41 -1.22 0.81
C PRO A 107 10.79 -1.62 -0.63
N THR A 108 10.68 -0.68 -1.57
CA THR A 108 11.15 -0.86 -2.94
C THR A 108 12.65 -0.57 -3.05
N THR A 109 13.41 -1.59 -3.45
CA THR A 109 14.80 -1.47 -3.92
C THR A 109 14.92 -2.11 -5.29
N THR A 110 15.56 -1.42 -6.22
CA THR A 110 15.66 -1.86 -7.62
C THR A 110 17.10 -1.96 -8.09
N ASP A 111 17.32 -2.66 -9.20
CA ASP A 111 18.47 -2.40 -10.06
C ASP A 111 18.29 -1.06 -10.81
N LYS A 112 19.29 -0.68 -11.61
CA LYS A 112 19.20 0.51 -12.45
C LYS A 112 18.15 0.30 -13.55
N ILE A 113 17.17 1.19 -13.61
CA ILE A 113 16.09 1.17 -14.61
C ILE A 113 16.37 2.28 -15.62
N VAL A 114 16.36 1.96 -16.91
CA VAL A 114 16.48 2.94 -18.00
C VAL A 114 15.16 3.70 -18.13
N ILE A 115 15.21 5.03 -18.01
CA ILE A 115 13.97 5.82 -17.99
C ILE A 115 13.24 5.80 -19.33
N ALA A 116 14.00 5.73 -20.44
CA ALA A 116 13.42 5.64 -21.77
C ALA A 116 12.61 4.34 -21.97
N ASP A 117 13.04 3.22 -21.39
CA ASP A 117 12.37 1.93 -21.53
C ASP A 117 10.98 1.93 -20.90
N LEU A 118 10.75 2.74 -19.86
CA LEU A 118 9.43 2.91 -19.25
C LEU A 118 8.38 3.36 -20.27
N ARG A 119 8.77 4.18 -21.25
CA ARG A 119 7.87 4.74 -22.28
C ARG A 119 7.41 3.68 -23.29
N THR A 120 8.10 2.54 -23.34
CA THR A 120 7.75 1.40 -24.20
C THR A 120 6.72 0.47 -23.54
N LEU A 121 6.50 0.62 -22.23
CA LEU A 121 5.56 -0.20 -21.48
C LEU A 121 4.13 0.35 -21.60
N PRO A 122 3.13 -0.52 -21.71
CA PRO A 122 1.74 -0.15 -21.46
C PRO A 122 1.55 0.32 -20.00
N PRO A 123 0.72 1.35 -19.74
CA PRO A 123 0.31 1.72 -18.38
C PRO A 123 -0.18 0.52 -17.56
N GLY A 124 0.21 0.47 -16.29
CA GLY A 124 -0.13 -0.60 -15.35
C GLY A 124 0.87 -1.77 -15.32
N ARG A 125 1.83 -1.84 -16.25
CA ARG A 125 2.84 -2.91 -16.27
C ARG A 125 3.93 -2.71 -15.21
N VAL A 126 4.40 -3.81 -14.66
CA VAL A 126 5.58 -3.82 -13.77
C VAL A 126 6.83 -3.59 -14.61
N ALA A 127 7.56 -2.51 -14.30
CA ALA A 127 8.79 -2.13 -14.99
C ALA A 127 10.03 -2.80 -14.37
N ALA A 128 10.00 -3.02 -13.06
CA ALA A 128 11.00 -3.74 -12.28
C ALA A 128 10.34 -4.27 -11.00
N PRO A 129 10.93 -5.23 -10.27
CA PRO A 129 10.41 -5.67 -8.98
C PRO A 129 10.12 -4.47 -8.05
N GLY A 130 8.85 -4.31 -7.66
CA GLY A 130 8.41 -3.21 -6.81
C GLY A 130 8.18 -1.86 -7.49
N VAL A 131 8.24 -1.76 -8.82
CA VAL A 131 7.96 -0.55 -9.60
C VAL A 131 6.97 -0.83 -10.73
N ARG A 132 5.88 -0.07 -10.75
CA ARG A 132 4.86 -0.11 -11.80
C ARG A 132 4.90 1.18 -12.62
N PHE A 133 4.88 1.05 -13.93
CA PHE A 133 4.69 2.18 -14.84
C PHE A 133 3.22 2.59 -14.87
N THR A 134 2.90 3.87 -14.69
CA THR A 134 1.51 4.34 -14.59
C THR A 134 1.09 5.22 -15.74
N HIS A 135 1.97 6.09 -16.24
CA HIS A 135 1.57 7.05 -17.26
C HIS A 135 2.74 7.58 -18.08
N TYR A 136 2.52 7.78 -19.37
CA TYR A 136 3.39 8.58 -20.24
C TYR A 136 2.55 9.49 -21.12
N TRP A 137 3.02 10.73 -21.24
CA TRP A 137 2.49 11.70 -22.17
C TRP A 137 3.65 12.51 -22.76
N SER A 138 3.55 12.86 -24.04
CA SER A 138 4.47 13.80 -24.69
C SER A 138 3.77 14.66 -25.73
N ALA A 139 4.12 15.93 -25.78
CA ALA A 139 3.71 16.84 -26.84
C ALA A 139 4.39 16.44 -28.18
N PRO A 140 3.69 16.54 -29.32
CA PRO A 140 4.24 16.20 -30.64
C PRO A 140 5.50 16.99 -31.03
N SER A 141 5.67 18.19 -30.46
CA SER A 141 6.77 19.12 -30.74
C SER A 141 7.84 19.14 -29.65
N ALA A 142 7.92 18.11 -28.80
CA ALA A 142 8.92 18.03 -27.73
C ALA A 142 10.36 18.13 -28.30
N PRO A 143 11.11 19.20 -28.01
CA PRO A 143 12.39 19.48 -28.67
C PRO A 143 13.53 18.55 -28.23
N SER A 144 13.37 17.88 -27.09
CA SER A 144 14.19 16.74 -26.64
C SER A 144 13.33 15.91 -25.67
N GLN A 145 13.71 14.66 -25.35
CA GLN A 145 13.06 13.90 -24.26
C GLN A 145 13.89 13.91 -22.97
N SER A 146 14.72 14.94 -22.80
CA SER A 146 15.52 15.12 -21.59
C SER A 146 14.63 15.36 -20.36
N ILE A 147 15.00 14.75 -19.23
CA ILE A 147 14.28 14.95 -17.97
C ILE A 147 14.99 16.07 -17.23
N THR A 148 14.21 17.04 -16.79
CA THR A 148 14.72 18.27 -16.20
C THR A 148 14.06 18.57 -14.85
N GLN A 149 13.05 17.78 -14.49
CA GLN A 149 12.33 17.90 -13.24
C GLN A 149 11.92 16.51 -12.73
N LEU A 150 12.08 16.33 -11.43
CA LEU A 150 11.60 15.20 -10.65
C LEU A 150 10.54 15.70 -9.68
N ILE A 151 9.42 15.00 -9.58
CA ILE A 151 8.45 15.18 -8.50
C ILE A 151 8.34 13.84 -7.79
N ILE A 152 8.50 13.89 -6.48
CA ILE A 152 8.26 12.76 -5.60
C ILE A 152 7.02 13.13 -4.79
N ASP A 153 6.02 12.27 -4.84
CA ASP A 153 4.86 12.35 -3.98
C ASP A 153 4.82 11.05 -3.20
N VAL A 154 5.45 11.11 -2.01
CA VAL A 154 5.30 10.05 -1.02
C VAL A 154 3.88 10.20 -0.51
N SER A 155 3.03 9.19 -0.78
CA SER A 155 1.70 9.14 -0.17
C SER A 155 1.85 9.41 1.32
N PRO A 156 1.08 10.34 1.92
CA PRO A 156 1.40 10.86 3.23
C PRO A 156 1.57 9.73 4.23
N GLU A 157 2.83 9.48 4.58
CA GLU A 157 3.22 8.88 5.84
C GLU A 157 2.92 9.96 6.90
N GLN A 158 1.63 10.16 7.20
CA GLN A 158 1.21 10.90 8.38
C GLN A 158 0.77 9.88 9.40
N ALA A 159 1.75 9.44 10.19
CA ALA A 159 1.61 8.50 11.28
C ALA A 159 0.90 7.21 10.86
N ALA A 160 1.68 6.13 10.69
CA ALA A 160 1.18 4.87 11.20
C ALA A 160 0.79 5.13 12.66
N THR A 161 -0.48 5.46 12.91
CA THR A 161 -1.12 5.04 14.13
C THR A 161 -0.76 3.57 14.24
N LEU A 162 -0.22 3.18 15.39
CA LEU A 162 0.13 1.80 15.77
C LEU A 162 -1.09 0.84 15.75
N ALA A 163 -2.16 1.22 15.04
CA ALA A 163 -3.32 0.40 14.81
C ALA A 163 -2.94 -0.68 13.79
N GLU A 164 -3.09 -1.92 14.23
CA GLU A 164 -2.83 -3.09 13.40
C GLU A 164 -3.76 -3.09 12.19
N PRO A 165 -3.23 -3.35 10.98
CA PRO A 165 -4.02 -3.34 9.77
C PRO A 165 -5.01 -4.51 9.79
N LYS A 166 -6.26 -4.24 9.40
CA LYS A 166 -7.38 -5.18 9.54
C LYS A 166 -8.24 -5.17 8.30
N LEU A 167 -8.80 -6.34 8.01
CA LEU A 167 -9.94 -6.49 7.11
C LEU A 167 -11.11 -6.98 7.95
N THR A 168 -12.19 -6.22 7.98
CA THR A 168 -13.42 -6.61 8.67
C THR A 168 -14.47 -7.01 7.65
N LEU A 169 -15.02 -8.21 7.80
CA LEU A 169 -16.21 -8.65 7.10
C LEU A 169 -17.43 -8.11 7.84
N ALA A 170 -18.14 -7.19 7.22
CA ALA A 170 -19.33 -6.59 7.78
C ALA A 170 -20.53 -7.50 7.50
N GLY A 171 -21.27 -7.88 8.54
CA GLY A 171 -22.55 -8.59 8.46
C GLY A 171 -23.74 -7.65 8.32
N ALA A 172 -24.93 -8.23 8.09
CA ALA A 172 -26.16 -7.45 7.97
C ALA A 172 -26.42 -6.58 9.22
N ASN A 173 -26.81 -5.31 9.00
CA ASN A 173 -27.12 -4.33 10.05
C ASN A 173 -25.97 -4.00 11.03
N GLY A 174 -24.70 -4.23 10.65
CA GLY A 174 -23.54 -3.93 11.51
C GLY A 174 -23.42 -4.80 12.75
N ALA A 175 -24.18 -5.91 12.81
CA ALA A 175 -24.28 -6.73 14.01
C ALA A 175 -23.18 -7.80 14.13
N ASN A 176 -22.52 -8.15 13.03
CA ASN A 176 -21.49 -9.19 12.99
C ASN A 176 -20.27 -8.67 12.22
N HIS A 177 -19.28 -8.16 12.95
CA HIS A 177 -17.99 -7.76 12.39
C HIS A 177 -17.02 -8.90 12.68
N CYS A 178 -16.70 -9.72 11.67
CA CYS A 178 -15.57 -10.62 11.80
C CYS A 178 -14.32 -9.90 11.31
N THR A 179 -13.29 -9.82 12.15
CA THR A 179 -12.05 -9.13 11.81
C THR A 179 -10.94 -10.14 11.55
N LEU A 180 -10.31 -10.00 10.39
CA LEU A 180 -9.13 -10.75 9.97
C LEU A 180 -7.90 -9.87 10.12
N GLU A 181 -6.77 -10.48 10.51
CA GLU A 181 -5.48 -9.82 10.43
C GLU A 181 -5.13 -9.53 8.97
N PHE A 182 -4.70 -8.30 8.67
CA PHE A 182 -4.29 -7.95 7.32
C PHE A 182 -2.84 -8.35 7.06
N LYS A 183 -2.63 -9.63 6.76
CA LYS A 183 -1.34 -10.23 6.42
C LYS A 183 -1.48 -11.22 5.28
N THR A 184 -0.37 -11.58 4.64
CA THR A 184 -0.39 -12.64 3.61
C THR A 184 -0.83 -13.96 4.23
N ALA A 185 -2.09 -14.34 3.99
CA ALA A 185 -2.76 -15.47 4.61
C ALA A 185 -4.03 -15.84 3.85
N GLU A 186 -4.48 -17.05 4.10
CA GLU A 186 -5.76 -17.59 3.65
C GLU A 186 -6.64 -17.87 4.87
N TYR A 187 -7.87 -17.37 4.84
CA TYR A 187 -8.85 -17.52 5.90
C TYR A 187 -10.08 -18.24 5.34
N ARG A 188 -10.38 -19.41 5.87
CA ARG A 188 -11.54 -20.24 5.48
C ARG A 188 -12.56 -20.23 6.60
N PHE A 189 -13.84 -20.19 6.26
CA PHE A 189 -14.93 -20.02 7.24
C PHE A 189 -15.78 -21.30 7.42
N GLU A 190 -15.41 -22.40 6.77
CA GLU A 190 -16.11 -23.70 6.80
C GLU A 190 -16.36 -24.22 8.22
N ASP A 191 -15.38 -24.03 9.12
CA ASP A 191 -15.46 -24.46 10.52
C ASP A 191 -16.00 -23.36 11.46
N GLY A 192 -16.38 -22.19 10.92
CA GLY A 192 -16.86 -21.05 11.69
C GLY A 192 -15.77 -20.23 12.40
N ASP A 193 -14.49 -20.52 12.15
CA ASP A 193 -13.30 -19.82 12.65
C ASP A 193 -12.37 -19.52 11.46
N PRO A 194 -11.91 -18.28 11.23
CA PRO A 194 -12.06 -17.09 12.07
C PRO A 194 -13.42 -16.39 11.98
N CYS A 195 -14.21 -16.68 10.94
CA CYS A 195 -15.49 -16.04 10.70
C CYS A 195 -16.60 -17.07 10.50
N LYS A 196 -17.84 -16.64 10.75
CA LYS A 196 -19.00 -17.41 10.33
C LYS A 196 -19.12 -17.40 8.81
N ASN A 197 -19.33 -18.59 8.25
CA ASN A 197 -19.59 -18.77 6.84
C ASN A 197 -20.84 -17.98 6.41
N ASP A 198 -20.85 -17.46 5.18
CA ASP A 198 -22.07 -16.96 4.53
C ASP A 198 -22.77 -15.80 5.25
N GLU A 199 -22.04 -14.98 6.01
CA GLU A 199 -22.64 -13.82 6.72
C GLU A 199 -22.24 -12.45 6.16
N ALA A 200 -21.11 -12.37 5.46
CA ALA A 200 -20.56 -11.10 4.98
C ALA A 200 -21.46 -10.44 3.92
N VAL A 201 -21.75 -9.15 4.11
CA VAL A 201 -22.46 -8.30 3.14
C VAL A 201 -21.57 -7.17 2.59
N GLY A 202 -20.40 -6.94 3.21
CA GLY A 202 -19.43 -5.95 2.79
C GLY A 202 -18.06 -6.17 3.44
N ILE A 203 -17.09 -5.36 3.02
CA ILE A 203 -15.75 -5.33 3.62
C ILE A 203 -15.40 -3.93 4.12
N GLU A 204 -14.74 -3.87 5.25
CA GLU A 204 -14.14 -2.67 5.81
C GLU A 204 -12.63 -2.90 5.91
N LEU A 205 -11.85 -1.87 5.56
CA LEU A 205 -10.41 -1.90 5.73
C LEU A 205 -10.04 -0.86 6.76
N GLU A 206 -9.14 -1.23 7.67
CA GLU A 206 -8.50 -0.31 8.60
C GLU A 206 -7.00 -0.44 8.40
N HIS A 207 -6.34 0.68 8.12
CA HIS A 207 -4.89 0.78 7.96
C HIS A 207 -4.26 -0.20 6.95
N ALA A 208 -5.03 -0.66 5.95
CA ALA A 208 -4.54 -1.67 5.01
C ALA A 208 -3.38 -1.12 4.17
N PRO A 209 -2.22 -1.80 4.11
CA PRO A 209 -1.07 -1.37 3.31
C PRO A 209 -1.40 -1.34 1.83
N SER A 210 -0.69 -0.53 1.05
CA SER A 210 -0.83 -0.52 -0.40
C SER A 210 -0.39 -1.85 -1.03
N ALA A 211 -0.64 -1.98 -2.33
CA ALA A 211 -0.18 -3.09 -3.15
C ALA A 211 -0.64 -4.48 -2.66
N SER A 212 -1.71 -4.52 -1.88
CA SER A 212 -2.25 -5.75 -1.31
C SER A 212 -3.41 -6.26 -2.13
N ASN A 213 -3.38 -7.53 -2.51
CA ASN A 213 -4.50 -8.19 -3.16
C ASN A 213 -5.42 -8.79 -2.11
N ILE A 214 -6.73 -8.66 -2.33
CA ILE A 214 -7.77 -9.23 -1.48
C ILE A 214 -8.70 -10.01 -2.38
N LEU A 215 -8.74 -11.33 -2.18
CA LEU A 215 -9.63 -12.24 -2.89
C LEU A 215 -10.71 -12.72 -1.94
N LEU A 216 -11.97 -12.51 -2.30
CA LEU A 216 -13.13 -13.09 -1.64
C LEU A 216 -13.74 -14.15 -2.55
N THR A 217 -14.02 -15.34 -2.01
CA THR A 217 -14.71 -16.41 -2.73
C THR A 217 -15.81 -17.02 -1.87
N ASP A 218 -16.78 -17.66 -2.50
CA ASP A 218 -17.80 -18.43 -1.81
C ASP A 218 -17.43 -19.88 -1.53
N ASP A 219 -16.22 -20.27 -1.92
CA ASP A 219 -15.62 -21.62 -1.80
C ASP A 219 -16.63 -22.70 -1.42
N ASP A 220 -17.37 -23.16 -2.43
CA ASP A 220 -18.22 -24.32 -2.28
C ASP A 220 -17.31 -25.55 -2.17
N ALA A 221 -17.16 -26.06 -0.94
CA ALA A 221 -16.37 -27.25 -0.59
C ALA A 221 -16.76 -28.52 -1.37
N VAL A 222 -17.76 -28.44 -2.25
CA VAL A 222 -18.24 -29.51 -3.13
C VAL A 222 -17.22 -29.93 -4.19
N SER A 223 -16.22 -29.09 -4.51
CA SER A 223 -15.10 -29.52 -5.37
C SER A 223 -13.84 -29.67 -4.53
N GLY A 224 -13.15 -30.82 -4.62
CA GLY A 224 -11.90 -31.10 -3.90
C GLY A 224 -10.70 -30.21 -4.28
N THR A 225 -10.94 -28.95 -4.62
CA THR A 225 -9.98 -27.90 -4.87
C THR A 225 -9.79 -27.11 -3.58
N PRO A 226 -8.72 -27.35 -2.81
CA PRO A 226 -8.52 -26.67 -1.55
C PRO A 226 -8.17 -25.18 -1.77
N GLY A 227 -8.99 -24.28 -1.25
CA GLY A 227 -8.60 -22.92 -0.89
C GLY A 227 -9.21 -21.80 -1.70
N CYS A 228 -8.99 -20.56 -1.23
CA CYS A 228 -9.54 -19.38 -1.87
C CYS A 228 -8.97 -19.24 -3.30
N THR A 229 -9.72 -19.69 -4.29
CA THR A 229 -9.28 -19.72 -5.68
C THR A 229 -10.38 -19.25 -6.62
N THR A 230 -9.98 -18.55 -7.67
CA THR A 230 -10.87 -18.17 -8.78
C THR A 230 -11.16 -19.33 -9.72
N ASP A 231 -10.38 -20.42 -9.64
CA ASP A 231 -10.43 -21.55 -10.57
C ASP A 231 -11.42 -22.65 -10.15
N ASN A 232 -12.08 -22.51 -9.00
CA ASN A 232 -13.10 -23.46 -8.55
C ASN A 232 -14.38 -23.29 -9.41
N PRO A 233 -14.78 -24.30 -10.22
CA PRO A 233 -15.95 -24.20 -11.09
C PRO A 233 -17.28 -24.19 -10.30
N GLY A 234 -17.25 -24.55 -9.02
CA GLY A 234 -18.36 -24.46 -8.08
C GLY A 234 -18.56 -23.07 -7.48
N ASN A 235 -17.64 -22.12 -7.68
CA ASN A 235 -17.81 -20.76 -7.20
C ASN A 235 -19.08 -20.15 -7.82
N TYR A 236 -20.02 -19.71 -6.98
CA TYR A 236 -21.10 -18.82 -7.40
C TYR A 236 -20.61 -17.38 -7.54
N PHE A 237 -19.55 -16.98 -6.84
CA PHE A 237 -18.90 -15.69 -7.06
C PHE A 237 -17.44 -15.66 -6.61
N TRP A 238 -16.68 -14.73 -7.18
CA TRP A 238 -15.42 -14.30 -6.57
C TRP A 238 -15.18 -12.81 -6.86
N ILE A 239 -14.48 -12.13 -5.95
CA ILE A 239 -14.15 -10.71 -6.04
C ILE A 239 -12.66 -10.55 -5.79
N MET A 240 -11.96 -9.86 -6.69
CA MET A 240 -10.54 -9.52 -6.54
C MET A 240 -10.39 -8.00 -6.43
N LEU A 241 -9.83 -7.55 -5.32
CA LEU A 241 -9.54 -6.15 -5.05
C LEU A 241 -8.04 -5.93 -4.88
N ARG A 242 -7.64 -4.67 -5.03
CA ARG A 242 -6.28 -4.23 -4.72
C ARG A 242 -6.28 -2.90 -4.00
N THR A 243 -5.50 -2.80 -2.92
CA THR A 243 -5.17 -1.50 -2.32
C THR A 243 -4.14 -0.77 -3.19
N ILE A 244 -4.42 0.48 -3.52
CA ILE A 244 -3.61 1.31 -4.43
C ILE A 244 -3.05 2.58 -3.77
N LYS A 245 -3.30 2.72 -2.47
CA LYS A 245 -2.82 3.80 -1.61
C LYS A 245 -2.26 3.16 -0.34
N GLU A 246 -1.30 3.81 0.32
CA GLU A 246 -0.95 3.42 1.69
C GLU A 246 -2.07 3.74 2.68
N ASP A 247 -2.04 3.01 3.79
CA ASP A 247 -2.88 3.25 4.97
C ASP A 247 -4.37 3.40 4.62
N VAL A 248 -4.90 2.41 3.89
CA VAL A 248 -6.29 2.41 3.44
C VAL A 248 -7.21 2.10 4.61
N SER A 249 -7.89 3.13 5.09
CA SER A 249 -9.02 3.02 5.99
C SER A 249 -10.29 3.46 5.29
N VAL A 250 -11.22 2.53 5.07
CA VAL A 250 -12.49 2.79 4.38
C VAL A 250 -13.63 2.14 5.14
N PRO A 251 -14.78 2.83 5.29
CA PRO A 251 -15.97 2.22 5.89
C PRO A 251 -16.42 1.01 5.06
N PRO A 252 -17.34 0.18 5.61
CA PRO A 252 -17.87 -0.97 4.91
C PRO A 252 -18.32 -0.64 3.47
N ILE A 253 -17.69 -1.31 2.50
CA ILE A 253 -18.03 -1.31 1.08
C ILE A 253 -18.95 -2.51 0.83
N ASP A 254 -20.13 -2.26 0.30
CA ASP A 254 -21.10 -3.31 -0.01
C ASP A 254 -20.59 -4.24 -1.13
N LEU A 255 -20.76 -5.56 -0.98
CA LEU A 255 -20.31 -6.52 -1.99
C LEU A 255 -21.03 -6.35 -3.33
N ASP A 256 -22.30 -5.93 -3.33
CA ASP A 256 -23.04 -5.66 -4.57
C ASP A 256 -22.48 -4.42 -5.27
N ASP A 257 -22.09 -3.37 -4.52
CA ASP A 257 -21.48 -2.15 -5.07
C ASP A 257 -20.11 -2.44 -5.71
N ILE A 258 -19.34 -3.36 -5.12
CA ILE A 258 -18.07 -3.83 -5.68
C ILE A 258 -18.30 -4.50 -7.04
N ILE A 259 -19.27 -5.40 -7.15
CA ILE A 259 -19.56 -6.10 -8.41
C ILE A 259 -20.19 -5.16 -9.46
N ALA A 260 -21.00 -4.18 -9.03
CA ALA A 260 -21.53 -3.15 -9.92
C ALA A 260 -20.45 -2.18 -10.44
N THR A 261 -19.31 -2.08 -9.75
CA THR A 261 -18.19 -1.22 -10.14
C THR A 261 -17.44 -1.82 -11.34
N PRO A 262 -17.18 -1.03 -12.41
CA PRO A 262 -16.46 -1.55 -13.57
C PRO A 262 -15.04 -2.04 -13.20
N ARG A 263 -14.64 -3.17 -13.78
CA ARG A 263 -13.27 -3.72 -13.63
C ARG A 263 -12.21 -2.66 -13.93
N GLY A 264 -11.16 -2.62 -13.12
CA GLY A 264 -10.09 -1.61 -13.17
C GLY A 264 -10.45 -0.26 -12.54
N SER A 265 -11.70 -0.04 -12.10
CA SER A 265 -12.12 1.20 -11.46
C SER A 265 -11.92 1.19 -9.95
N VAL A 266 -11.94 2.38 -9.36
CA VAL A 266 -11.83 2.59 -7.91
C VAL A 266 -13.23 2.52 -7.30
N VAL A 267 -13.48 1.57 -6.39
CA VAL A 267 -14.77 1.40 -5.70
C VAL A 267 -14.86 2.25 -4.43
N ALA A 268 -13.73 2.44 -3.75
CA ALA A 268 -13.61 3.34 -2.60
C ALA A 268 -12.22 3.99 -2.62
N PRO A 269 -12.01 5.14 -1.96
CA PRO A 269 -10.70 5.80 -1.94
C PRO A 269 -9.58 4.83 -1.53
N GLY A 270 -8.66 4.54 -2.44
CA GLY A 270 -7.53 3.63 -2.20
C GLY A 270 -7.81 2.14 -2.48
N VAL A 271 -9.03 1.76 -2.89
CA VAL A 271 -9.43 0.38 -3.22
C VAL A 271 -9.87 0.29 -4.68
N GLN A 272 -9.16 -0.52 -5.46
CA GLN A 272 -9.43 -0.80 -6.87
C GLN A 272 -10.06 -2.18 -7.05
N VAL A 273 -11.07 -2.27 -7.92
CA VAL A 273 -11.59 -3.56 -8.40
C VAL A 273 -10.68 -4.08 -9.49
N ILE A 274 -10.04 -5.22 -9.26
CA ILE A 274 -9.21 -5.87 -10.27
C ILE A 274 -10.10 -6.65 -11.22
N ASP A 275 -10.88 -7.59 -10.68
CA ASP A 275 -11.81 -8.41 -11.44
C ASP A 275 -12.84 -9.05 -10.49
N TYR A 276 -13.90 -9.63 -11.05
CA TYR A 276 -14.90 -10.41 -10.33
C TYR A 276 -15.63 -11.36 -11.28
N TYR A 277 -16.22 -12.40 -10.69
CA TYR A 277 -17.19 -13.29 -11.32
C TYR A 277 -18.44 -13.37 -10.45
N GLN A 278 -19.59 -13.43 -11.10
CA GLN A 278 -20.87 -13.69 -10.47
C GLN A 278 -21.68 -14.61 -11.38
N ASN A 279 -22.19 -15.70 -10.83
CA ASN A 279 -23.04 -16.62 -11.58
C ASN A 279 -24.32 -15.89 -12.06
N PRO A 280 -24.65 -15.96 -13.36
CA PRO A 280 -25.80 -15.27 -13.96
C PRO A 280 -27.17 -15.73 -13.44
N ALA A 281 -27.26 -16.80 -12.63
CA ALA A 281 -28.49 -17.25 -12.00
C ALA A 281 -29.09 -16.27 -10.94
N GLY A 282 -28.58 -15.03 -10.85
CA GLY A 282 -29.13 -13.97 -10.01
C GLY A 282 -28.73 -14.05 -8.54
N SER A 283 -27.68 -14.82 -8.21
CA SER A 283 -27.17 -14.94 -6.84
C SER A 283 -26.34 -13.71 -6.46
N THR A 284 -26.77 -12.95 -5.45
CA THR A 284 -25.96 -11.88 -4.83
C THR A 284 -24.71 -12.47 -4.14
N PRO A 285 -23.54 -11.81 -4.19
CA PRO A 285 -22.37 -12.15 -3.38
C PRO A 285 -22.60 -12.03 -1.87
N LYS A 286 -23.64 -11.29 -1.46
CA LYS A 286 -23.99 -11.14 -0.05
C LYS A 286 -24.33 -12.48 0.58
N ARG A 287 -23.84 -12.65 1.81
CA ARG A 287 -24.14 -13.82 2.64
C ARG A 287 -23.74 -15.12 1.96
N ARG A 288 -22.59 -15.08 1.28
CA ARG A 288 -21.99 -16.20 0.57
C ARG A 288 -20.48 -16.28 0.70
N THR A 289 -19.83 -15.29 1.32
CA THR A 289 -18.36 -15.32 1.44
C THR A 289 -17.97 -16.44 2.40
N SER A 290 -17.16 -17.38 1.91
CA SER A 290 -16.67 -18.54 2.67
C SER A 290 -15.15 -18.55 2.82
N CYS A 291 -14.44 -17.77 2.00
CA CYS A 291 -12.99 -17.72 1.99
C CYS A 291 -12.49 -16.32 1.66
N VAL A 292 -11.46 -15.87 2.38
CA VAL A 292 -10.73 -14.63 2.11
C VAL A 292 -9.24 -14.93 2.03
N LYS A 293 -8.60 -14.50 0.95
CA LYS A 293 -7.15 -14.55 0.78
C LYS A 293 -6.60 -13.14 0.65
N ILE A 294 -5.61 -12.83 1.48
CA ILE A 294 -4.88 -11.58 1.45
C ILE A 294 -3.45 -11.89 1.01
N GLU A 295 -2.93 -11.08 0.09
CA GLU A 295 -1.53 -11.10 -0.31
C GLU A 295 -0.98 -9.67 -0.22
N VAL A 296 -0.21 -9.39 0.83
CA VAL A 296 0.43 -8.09 1.02
C VAL A 296 1.64 -8.00 0.11
N ASP A 297 1.85 -6.84 -0.50
CA ASP A 297 3.02 -6.58 -1.36
C ASP A 297 3.14 -7.59 -2.52
N ALA A 298 2.01 -7.88 -3.15
CA ALA A 298 1.92 -8.84 -4.23
C ALA A 298 1.83 -8.12 -5.59
N PRO A 299 2.35 -8.71 -6.68
CA PRO A 299 2.09 -8.21 -8.03
C PRO A 299 0.58 -8.23 -8.31
N VAL A 300 0.14 -7.46 -9.31
CA VAL A 300 -1.26 -7.54 -9.78
C VAL A 300 -1.50 -8.97 -10.28
N PRO A 301 -2.52 -9.68 -9.77
CA PRO A 301 -2.80 -11.04 -10.19
C PRO A 301 -3.06 -11.10 -11.68
N SER A 302 -2.47 -12.08 -12.37
CA SER A 302 -2.87 -12.40 -13.73
C SER A 302 -4.25 -13.04 -13.67
N VAL A 303 -5.30 -12.30 -13.99
CA VAL A 303 -6.64 -12.88 -14.02
C VAL A 303 -6.73 -13.78 -15.25
N PRO A 304 -7.06 -15.08 -15.09
CA PRO A 304 -7.32 -15.94 -16.24
C PRO A 304 -8.48 -15.33 -17.03
N LEU A 305 -8.30 -15.16 -18.35
CA LEU A 305 -9.41 -14.78 -19.23
C LEU A 305 -10.56 -15.78 -19.00
N PRO A 306 -11.83 -15.33 -18.97
CA PRO A 306 -12.95 -16.24 -18.88
C PRO A 306 -12.82 -17.27 -20.00
N ARG A 307 -12.72 -18.55 -19.62
CA ARG A 307 -12.74 -19.63 -20.60
C ARG A 307 -14.11 -19.59 -21.30
N PRO A 308 -14.14 -19.54 -22.65
CA PRO A 308 -15.38 -19.49 -23.42
C PRO A 308 -16.25 -20.73 -23.18
#